data_AF-A0A4S4MCG2-F1
#
_entry.id   AF-A0A4S4MCG2-F1
#
_cell.length_a   1.000
_cell.length_b   1.000
_cell.length_c   1.000
_cell.angle_alpha   90.00
_cell.angle_beta   90.00
_cell.angle_gamma   90.00
#
_symmetry.space_group_name_H-M   'P 1'
#
loop_
_entity.id
_entity.type
_entity.pdbx_description
1 polymer ?
#
loop_
_entity_poly.entity_id
_entity_poly.type
_entity_poly.pdbx_seq_one_letter_code
_entity_poly.pdbx_strand_id
1 'polypeptide(L)' 'MISLLVNRPNRIPSLQRQVQAHPGPVHRRLPRSNLYLNAYYATFAVGMVGSVYGAYLLIFSKPAEA' A
#
# COMPACT_ATOMS: atom_id res chain seq x y z
N MET A 1 30.66 -3.05 -1.26
CA MET A 1 29.20 -3.13 -1.54
C MET A 1 28.66 -4.56 -1.64
N ILE A 2 29.40 -5.54 -2.16
CA ILE A 2 28.93 -6.95 -2.27
C ILE A 2 28.77 -7.67 -0.91
N SER A 3 29.58 -7.33 0.09
CA SER A 3 29.53 -7.94 1.43
C SER A 3 28.15 -7.84 2.12
N LEU A 4 27.37 -6.81 1.82
CA LEU A 4 26.00 -6.63 2.35
C LEU A 4 24.99 -7.69 1.86
N LEU A 5 25.25 -8.30 0.71
CA LEU A 5 24.39 -9.31 0.08
C LEU A 5 24.89 -10.74 0.33
N VAL A 6 26.22 -10.93 0.46
CA VAL A 6 26.83 -12.27 0.56
C VAL A 6 26.60 -12.94 1.92
N ASN A 7 26.59 -12.18 3.02
CA ASN A 7 26.44 -12.74 4.37
C ASN A 7 24.99 -12.70 4.90
N ARG A 8 24.00 -12.78 4.01
CA ARG A 8 22.58 -12.83 4.43
C ARG A 8 22.07 -14.28 4.42
N PRO A 9 21.32 -14.69 5.45
CA PRO A 9 20.72 -16.02 5.45
C PRO A 9 19.71 -16.13 4.30
N ASN A 10 19.79 -17.22 3.53
CA ASN A 10 18.82 -17.50 2.48
C ASN A 10 17.45 -17.83 3.09
N ARG A 11 16.49 -16.91 2.93
CA ARG A 11 15.10 -17.06 3.40
C ARG A 11 14.12 -17.40 2.28
N ILE A 12 14.59 -17.62 1.05
CA ILE A 12 13.72 -17.86 -0.09
C ILE A 12 12.86 -19.13 0.09
N PRO A 13 13.41 -20.30 0.52
CA PRO A 13 12.59 -21.50 0.68
C PRO A 13 11.50 -21.36 1.76
N SER A 14 11.77 -20.62 2.84
CA SER A 14 10.77 -20.40 3.89
C SER A 14 9.65 -19.47 3.41
N LEU A 15 9.99 -18.42 2.67
CA LEU A 15 9.02 -17.51 2.05
C LEU A 15 8.18 -18.23 0.98
N GLN A 16 8.77 -19.10 0.17
CA GLN A 16 8.04 -19.90 -0.82
C GLN A 16 6.99 -20.78 -0.16
N ARG A 17 7.37 -21.54 0.89
CA ARG A 17 6.42 -22.38 1.65
C ARG A 17 5.31 -21.54 2.26
N GLN A 18 5.64 -20.39 2.85
CA GLN A 18 4.66 -19.49 3.44
C GLN A 18 3.65 -18.95 2.41
N VAL A 19 4.13 -18.47 1.27
CA VAL A 19 3.28 -17.88 0.22
C VAL A 19 2.48 -18.95 -0.53
N GLN A 20 3.03 -20.16 -0.70
CA GLN A 20 2.34 -21.27 -1.36
C GLN A 20 1.30 -21.93 -0.45
N ALA A 21 1.53 -21.96 0.87
CA ALA A 21 0.58 -22.52 1.85
C ALA A 21 -0.63 -21.61 2.09
N HIS A 22 -0.55 -20.32 1.77
CA HIS A 22 -1.62 -19.36 2.04
C HIS A 22 -2.67 -19.33 0.91
N PRO A 23 -3.94 -19.73 1.15
CA PRO A 23 -4.96 -19.84 0.08
C PRO A 23 -5.51 -18.48 -0.38
N GLY A 24 -5.36 -17.43 0.44
CA GLY A 24 -5.83 -16.09 0.13
C GLY A 24 -5.13 -15.42 -1.06
N PRO A 25 -5.55 -14.19 -1.42
CA PRO A 25 -5.03 -13.48 -2.57
C PRO A 25 -3.55 -13.11 -2.39
N VAL A 26 -2.78 -13.17 -3.49
CA VAL A 26 -1.30 -13.02 -3.50
C VAL A 26 -0.83 -11.78 -2.74
N HIS A 27 -1.51 -10.65 -2.93
CA HIS A 27 -1.14 -9.38 -2.32
C HIS A 27 -1.30 -9.35 -0.78
N ARG A 28 -2.02 -10.31 -0.18
CA ARG A 28 -2.22 -10.42 1.29
C ARG A 28 -1.49 -11.60 1.94
N ARG A 29 -0.71 -12.39 1.19
CA ARG A 29 -0.15 -13.66 1.70
C ARG A 29 1.00 -13.49 2.69
N LEU A 30 1.69 -12.34 2.68
CA LEU A 30 2.82 -12.09 3.57
C LEU A 30 2.33 -11.52 4.92
N PRO A 31 2.98 -11.83 6.06
CA PRO A 31 2.53 -11.40 7.37
C PRO A 31 2.33 -9.89 7.52
N ARG A 32 3.19 -9.10 6.87
CA ARG A 32 3.15 -7.62 6.94
C ARG A 32 2.32 -6.98 5.83
N SER A 33 1.83 -7.77 4.88
CA SER A 33 1.10 -7.23 3.72
C SER A 33 -0.15 -6.45 4.15
N ASN A 34 -0.88 -6.93 5.15
CA ASN A 34 -2.07 -6.25 5.67
C ASN A 34 -1.74 -4.88 6.24
N LEU A 35 -0.62 -4.71 6.94
CA LEU A 35 -0.21 -3.40 7.46
C LEU A 35 0.03 -2.42 6.31
N TYR A 36 0.76 -2.83 5.27
CA TYR A 36 1.06 -1.97 4.12
C TYR A 36 -0.18 -1.64 3.31
N LEU A 37 -1.03 -2.64 3.03
CA LEU A 37 -2.25 -2.44 2.24
C LEU A 37 -3.27 -1.58 2.98
N ASN A 38 -3.45 -1.79 4.28
CA ASN A 38 -4.38 -0.97 5.06
C ASN A 38 -3.91 0.48 5.13
N ALA A 39 -2.60 0.71 5.32
CA ALA A 39 -2.03 2.05 5.27
C ALA A 39 -2.25 2.72 3.90
N TYR A 40 -1.99 1.98 2.82
CA TYR A 40 -2.24 2.45 1.45
C TYR A 40 -3.72 2.79 1.21
N TYR A 41 -4.65 1.91 1.61
CA TYR A 41 -6.07 2.16 1.42
C TYR A 41 -6.55 3.37 2.22
N ALA A 42 -6.05 3.58 3.43
CA ALA A 42 -6.39 4.74 4.24
C ALA A 42 -5.94 6.05 3.57
N THR A 43 -4.67 6.13 3.16
CA THR A 43 -4.15 7.34 2.51
C THR A 43 -4.80 7.59 1.16
N PHE A 44 -5.03 6.54 0.38
CA PHE A 44 -5.75 6.62 -0.88
C PHE A 44 -7.18 7.14 -0.70
N ALA A 45 -7.94 6.58 0.25
CA ALA A 45 -9.31 7.01 0.51
C ALA A 45 -9.40 8.49 0.91
N VAL A 46 -8.52 8.93 1.82
CA VAL A 46 -8.43 10.35 2.21
C VAL A 46 -8.12 11.24 1.01
N GLY A 47 -7.14 10.84 0.18
CA GLY A 47 -6.80 11.57 -1.03
C GLY A 47 -7.98 11.69 -2.00
N MET A 48 -8.67 10.59 -2.27
CA MET A 48 -9.82 10.57 -3.18
C MET A 48 -10.99 11.40 -2.67
N VAL A 49 -11.31 11.34 -1.37
CA VAL A 49 -12.32 12.19 -0.76
C VAL A 49 -11.95 13.67 -0.90
N GLY A 50 -10.68 14.02 -0.65
CA GLY A 50 -10.18 15.37 -0.86
C GLY A 50 -10.31 15.84 -2.30
N SER A 51 -10.00 14.99 -3.28
CA SER A 51 -10.15 15.30 -4.70
C SER A 51 -11.61 15.52 -5.10
N VAL A 52 -12.52 14.66 -4.65
CA VAL A 52 -13.96 14.81 -4.92
C VAL A 52 -14.51 16.07 -4.27
N TYR A 53 -14.12 16.36 -3.03
CA TYR A 53 -14.50 17.57 -2.33
C TYR A 53 -13.97 18.84 -3.02
N GLY A 54 -12.71 18.82 -3.46
CA GLY A 54 -12.12 19.91 -4.24
C GLY A 54 -12.85 20.15 -5.56
N ALA A 55 -13.18 19.07 -6.28
CA ALA A 55 -13.98 19.17 -7.51
C ALA A 55 -15.39 19.75 -7.25
N TYR A 56 -16.05 19.33 -6.15
CA TYR A 56 -17.34 19.89 -5.75
C TYR A 56 -17.25 21.40 -5.49
N LEU A 57 -16.23 21.85 -4.76
CA LEU A 57 -16.01 23.28 -4.54
C LEU A 57 -15.79 24.01 -5.86
N LEU A 58 -14.95 23.50 -6.76
CA LEU A 58 -14.69 24.15 -8.06
C LEU A 58 -15.95 24.30 -8.93
N ILE A 59 -16.90 23.35 -8.84
CA ILE A 59 -18.13 23.38 -9.65
C ILE A 59 -19.21 24.26 -9.01
N PHE A 60 -19.40 24.16 -7.70
CA PHE A 60 -20.59 24.69 -7.02
C PHE A 60 -20.33 25.88 -6.10
N SER A 61 -19.08 26.18 -5.76
CA SER A 61 -18.75 27.31 -4.88
C SER A 61 -18.35 28.55 -5.67
N LYS A 62 -18.64 29.74 -5.12
CA LYS A 62 -18.19 31.01 -5.69
C LYS A 62 -16.66 31.11 -5.54
N PRO A 63 -15.96 31.72 -6.51
CA PRO A 63 -14.51 31.90 -6.41
C PRO A 63 -14.17 32.65 -5.13
N ALA A 64 -13.13 32.17 -4.43
CA ALA A 64 -12.60 32.87 -3.27
C ALA A 64 -12.12 34.26 -3.71
N GLU A 65 -12.58 35.32 -3.04
CA GLU A 65 -12.07 36.68 -3.25
C GLU A 65 -10.56 36.69 -2.98
N ALA A 66 -9.82 37.32 -3.89
CA ALA A 66 -8.36 37.36 -3.94
C ALA A 66 -7.76 38.37 -2.94
#